data_AF-A0AA36C4F8-F1
#
_entry.id   AF-A0AA36C4F8-F1
#
_cell.length_a   1.000
_cell.length_b   1.000
_cell.length_c   1.000
_cell.angle_alpha   90.00
_cell.angle_beta   90.00
_cell.angle_gamma   90.00
#
_symmetry.space_group_name_H-M   'P 1'
#
loop_
_entity.id
_entity.type
_entity.pdbx_description
1 polymer ?
#
loop_
_entity_poly.entity_id
_entity_poly.type
_entity_poly.pdbx_seq_one_letter_code
_entity_poly.pdbx_strand_id
1 'polypeptide(L)'
;MDWSDEELKQNKRIGDKRRSYSEEYLVDCSMSEWGCSGGWSRFALEYIEMFGIPRGAQYPYVSGPKRSPADCNETVNVEYPISKVEFLTGNVSRAMEFVRNKGPIIACK
;
A
#
# COMPACT_ATOMS: atom_id res chain seq x y z
N MET A 1 -9.24 4.43 -26.45
CA MET A 1 -9.48 3.17 -25.72
C MET A 1 -10.44 3.54 -24.62
N ASP A 2 -11.71 3.49 -24.95
CA ASP A 2 -12.82 3.87 -24.09
C ASP A 2 -13.21 2.61 -23.32
N TRP A 3 -12.92 2.59 -22.01
CA TRP A 3 -13.26 1.47 -21.16
C TRP A 3 -14.72 1.65 -20.75
N SER A 4 -15.63 1.01 -21.48
CA SER A 4 -17.06 1.09 -21.20
C SER A 4 -17.38 0.44 -19.85
N ASP A 5 -18.27 1.09 -19.10
CA ASP A 5 -18.69 0.74 -17.73
C ASP A 5 -19.28 -0.67 -17.54
N GLU A 6 -19.43 -1.44 -18.62
CA GLU A 6 -19.94 -2.82 -18.60
C GLU A 6 -18.87 -3.83 -18.14
N GLU A 7 -17.58 -3.64 -18.46
CA GLU A 7 -16.50 -4.54 -18.02
C GLU A 7 -16.19 -4.42 -16.52
N LEU A 8 -16.56 -3.29 -15.89
CA LEU A 8 -16.41 -3.07 -14.46
C LEU A 8 -17.37 -3.95 -13.63
N LYS A 9 -18.52 -4.35 -14.18
CA LYS A 9 -19.51 -5.17 -13.46
C LYS A 9 -19.09 -6.63 -13.31
N GLN A 10 -18.20 -7.12 -14.18
CA GLN A 10 -17.66 -8.49 -14.11
C GLN A 10 -16.41 -8.59 -13.23
N ASN A 11 -15.73 -7.48 -12.92
CA ASN A 11 -14.52 -7.43 -12.09
C ASN A 11 -14.76 -6.81 -10.70
N LYS A 12 -15.87 -7.20 -10.06
CA LYS A 12 -16.17 -6.78 -8.69
C LYS A 12 -15.14 -7.42 -7.74
N ARG A 13 -14.16 -6.62 -7.30
CA ARG A 13 -13.17 -7.00 -6.28
C ARG A 13 -13.91 -7.42 -5.00
N ILE A 14 -13.33 -8.32 -4.21
CA ILE A 14 -13.88 -8.70 -2.90
C ILE A 14 -14.06 -7.43 -2.06
N GLY A 15 -15.30 -7.01 -1.83
CA GLY A 15 -15.66 -5.85 -0.99
C GLY A 15 -15.47 -4.50 -1.68
N ASP A 16 -16.51 -4.03 -2.36
CA ASP A 16 -16.55 -2.80 -3.19
C ASP A 16 -16.54 -1.47 -2.39
N LYS A 17 -15.70 -1.38 -1.35
CA LYS A 17 -15.39 -0.14 -0.63
C LYS A 17 -13.89 0.10 -0.70
N ARG A 18 -13.47 0.98 -1.63
CA ARG A 18 -12.07 1.40 -1.73
C ARG A 18 -11.67 2.15 -0.46
N ARG A 19 -10.66 1.60 0.21
CA ARG A 19 -10.10 2.09 1.46
C ARG A 19 -8.77 2.78 1.13
N SER A 20 -8.61 4.04 1.51
CA SER A 20 -7.34 4.77 1.41
C SER A 20 -6.66 4.76 2.80
N TYR A 21 -5.38 4.44 2.81
CA TYR A 21 -4.52 4.36 3.99
C TYR A 21 -3.39 5.39 3.86
N SER A 22 -2.75 5.74 4.98
CA SER A 22 -1.76 6.81 5.02
C SER A 22 -0.39 6.36 4.51
N GLU A 23 0.06 6.95 3.40
CA GLU A 23 1.44 6.84 2.95
C GLU A 23 2.41 7.56 3.91
N GLU A 24 1.99 8.69 4.47
CA GLU A 24 2.80 9.48 5.40
C GLU A 24 3.17 8.70 6.66
N TYR A 25 2.23 7.91 7.20
CA TYR A 25 2.50 7.08 8.36
C TYR A 25 3.65 6.09 8.11
N LEU A 26 3.74 5.53 6.90
CA LEU A 26 4.86 4.66 6.53
C LEU A 26 6.16 5.45 6.36
N VAL A 27 6.09 6.67 5.82
CA VAL A 27 7.25 7.56 5.68
C VAL A 27 7.81 8.00 7.04
N ASP A 28 6.95 8.27 8.01
CA ASP A 28 7.33 8.78 9.33
C ASP A 28 7.70 7.66 10.31
N CYS A 29 6.95 6.55 10.30
CA CYS A 29 6.98 5.55 11.37
C CYS A 29 7.65 4.23 11.00
N SER A 30 7.83 3.92 9.71
CA SER A 30 8.50 2.68 9.32
C SER A 30 10.01 2.84 9.51
N MET A 31 10.49 2.63 10.74
CA MET A 31 11.89 2.90 11.14
C MET A 31 12.95 2.09 10.37
N SER A 32 12.55 1.00 9.69
CA SER A 32 13.43 0.22 8.81
C SER A 32 13.58 0.82 7.42
N GLU A 33 12.86 1.90 7.12
CA GLU A 33 12.85 2.59 5.84
C GLU A 33 13.42 4.01 5.95
N TRP A 34 13.89 4.58 4.83
CA TRP A 34 14.56 5.89 4.83
C TRP A 34 13.59 7.06 4.54
N GLY A 35 12.30 6.87 4.82
CA GLY A 35 11.25 7.83 4.55
C GLY A 35 11.31 8.38 3.12
N CYS A 36 11.53 9.70 2.99
CA CYS A 36 11.65 10.37 1.69
C CYS A 36 12.91 10.01 0.89
N SER A 37 13.89 9.33 1.47
CA SER A 37 15.10 8.85 0.77
C SER A 37 14.91 7.46 0.14
N GLY A 38 13.69 6.94 0.17
CA GLY A 38 13.31 5.67 -0.43
C GLY A 38 13.02 4.59 0.61
N GLY A 39 12.72 3.41 0.10
CA GLY A 39 12.46 2.25 0.92
C GLY A 39 12.02 1.02 0.15
N TRP A 40 11.76 -0.07 0.87
CA TRP A 40 11.35 -1.36 0.34
C TRP A 40 9.89 -1.62 0.67
N SER A 41 9.05 -1.74 -0.35
CA SER A 41 7.63 -2.06 -0.12
C SER A 41 7.41 -3.35 0.68
N ARG A 42 8.38 -4.27 0.65
CA ARG A 42 8.42 -5.45 1.52
C ARG A 42 8.31 -5.08 3.00
N PHE A 43 9.23 -4.27 3.52
CA PHE A 43 9.25 -3.98 4.95
C PHE A 43 8.09 -3.06 5.33
N ALA A 44 7.63 -2.21 4.41
CA ALA A 44 6.38 -1.48 4.62
C ALA A 44 5.17 -2.42 4.80
N LEU A 45 5.02 -3.47 3.99
CA LEU A 45 3.92 -4.44 4.14
C LEU A 45 4.06 -5.26 5.43
N GLU A 46 5.28 -5.72 5.76
CA GLU A 46 5.57 -6.43 7.02
C GLU A 46 5.29 -5.52 8.23
N TYR A 47 5.61 -4.22 8.14
CA TYR A 47 5.27 -3.23 9.17
C TYR A 47 3.76 -3.10 9.35
N ILE A 48 2.99 -2.99 8.26
CA ILE A 48 1.51 -2.91 8.32
C ILE A 48 0.90 -4.20 8.91
N GLU A 49 1.46 -5.36 8.57
CA GLU A 49 1.01 -6.65 9.13
C GLU A 49 1.20 -6.68 10.65
N MET A 50 2.30 -6.14 11.18
CA MET A 50 2.59 -6.13 12.61
C MET A 50 1.91 -5.00 13.39
N PHE A 51 1.90 -3.79 12.84
CA PHE A 51 1.53 -2.56 13.57
C PHE A 51 0.25 -1.91 13.06
N GLY A 52 -0.30 -2.38 11.94
CA GLY A 52 -1.45 -1.76 11.30
C GLY A 52 -1.09 -0.46 10.56
N ILE A 53 -2.13 0.20 10.03
CA ILE A 53 -2.00 1.44 9.26
C ILE A 53 -3.25 2.32 9.43
N PRO A 54 -3.10 3.64 9.65
CA PRO A 54 -4.25 4.54 9.75
C PRO A 54 -4.82 4.89 8.38
N ARG A 55 -6.02 5.49 8.36
CA ARG A 55 -6.59 6.09 7.15
C ARG A 55 -5.79 7.32 6.72
N GLY A 56 -5.67 7.54 5.41
CA GLY A 56 -5.05 8.76 4.88
C GLY A 56 -5.75 10.04 5.34
N ALA A 57 -7.06 9.99 5.61
CA ALA A 57 -7.80 11.12 6.18
C ALA A 57 -7.45 11.41 7.66
N GLN A 58 -6.98 10.40 8.41
CA GLN A 58 -6.57 10.55 9.82
C GLN A 58 -5.10 10.94 9.95
N TYR A 59 -4.29 10.61 8.95
CA TYR A 59 -2.87 10.93 8.87
C TYR A 59 -2.53 11.39 7.44
N PRO A 60 -2.76 12.68 7.11
CA PRO A 60 -2.58 13.20 5.76
C PRO A 60 -1.12 13.25 5.31
N TYR A 61 -0.91 13.21 4.00
CA TYR A 61 0.41 13.35 3.39
C TYR A 61 0.93 14.79 3.46
N VAL A 62 2.10 14.97 4.11
CA VAL A 62 2.74 16.28 4.35
C VAL A 62 4.21 16.32 3.96
N SER A 63 4.83 15.17 3.71
CA SER A 63 6.24 15.05 3.33
C SER A 63 6.55 15.61 1.94
N GLY A 64 5.58 15.66 1.01
CA GLY A 64 5.82 16.07 -0.38
C GLY A 64 6.55 17.42 -0.53
N PRO A 65 6.06 18.52 0.09
CA PRO A 65 6.73 19.81 0.06
C PRO A 65 8.06 19.86 0.82
N LYS A 66 8.18 19.11 1.92
CA LYS A 66 9.35 19.17 2.82
C LYS A 66 10.50 18.27 2.37
N ARG A 67 10.19 17.23 1.58
CA ARG A 67 11.11 16.15 1.20
C ARG A 67 11.79 15.50 2.41
N SER A 68 11.11 15.50 3.55
CA SER A 68 11.59 14.91 4.80
C SER A 68 10.40 14.32 5.55
N PRO A 69 10.57 13.18 6.24
CA PRO A 69 9.55 12.67 7.14
C PRO A 69 9.26 13.68 8.26
N ALA A 70 8.05 13.64 8.80
CA ALA A 70 7.71 14.27 10.06
C ALA A 70 8.01 13.33 11.24
N ASP A 71 7.74 13.80 12.46
CA ASP A 71 7.83 12.94 13.63
C ASP A 71 6.70 11.91 13.60
N CYS A 72 7.06 10.64 13.81
CA CYS A 72 6.08 9.57 13.89
C CYS A 72 5.07 9.80 15.02
N ASN A 73 3.78 9.77 14.68
CA ASN A 73 2.70 9.77 15.67
C ASN A 73 2.08 8.37 15.83
N GLU A 74 2.61 7.61 16.78
CA GLU A 74 2.15 6.25 17.13
C GLU A 74 0.78 6.22 17.84
N THR A 75 0.22 7.37 18.22
CA THR A 75 -1.06 7.43 18.93
C THR A 75 -2.28 7.45 18.00
N VAL A 76 -2.06 7.46 16.68
CA VAL A 76 -3.13 7.44 15.68
C VAL A 76 -3.85 6.09 15.67
N ASN A 77 -5.17 6.12 15.46
CA ASN A 77 -5.95 4.89 15.32
C ASN A 77 -5.58 4.14 14.03
N VAL A 78 -5.20 2.87 14.17
CA VAL A 78 -4.79 1.99 13.05
C VAL A 78 -5.83 0.92 12.73
N GLU A 79 -5.82 0.44 11.49
CA GLU A 79 -6.51 -0.78 11.06
C GLU A 79 -5.47 -1.86 10.68
N TYR A 80 -5.84 -3.14 10.73
CA TYR A 80 -4.97 -4.27 10.35
C TYR A 80 -5.47 -4.93 9.05
N PRO A 81 -5.26 -4.31 7.88
CA PRO A 81 -5.81 -4.81 6.62
C PRO A 81 -5.02 -5.97 5.99
N ILE A 82 -3.81 -6.25 6.47
CA ILE A 82 -2.92 -7.28 5.94
C ILE A 82 -2.77 -8.37 6.99
N SER A 83 -3.12 -9.60 6.62
CA SER A 83 -2.94 -10.79 7.46
C SER A 83 -1.82 -11.71 6.95
N LYS A 84 -1.27 -11.41 5.77
CA LYS A 84 -0.19 -12.17 5.14
C LYS A 84 0.44 -11.36 4.01
N VAL A 85 1.78 -11.37 3.95
CA VAL A 85 2.56 -10.87 2.81
C VAL A 85 3.12 -12.06 2.00
N GLU A 86 2.94 -12.04 0.68
CA GLU A 86 3.49 -13.06 -0.23
C GLU A 86 4.44 -12.44 -1.26
N PHE A 87 5.60 -13.07 -1.44
CA PHE A 87 6.59 -12.64 -2.43
C PHE A 87 6.45 -13.42 -3.72
N LEU A 88 6.18 -12.70 -4.80
CA LEU A 88 6.14 -13.26 -6.14
C LEU A 88 7.55 -13.24 -6.73
N THR A 89 8.21 -14.40 -6.75
CA THR A 89 9.44 -14.60 -7.51
C THR A 89 9.12 -15.15 -8.89
N GLY A 90 9.86 -14.70 -9.91
CA GLY A 90 9.71 -15.19 -11.28
C GLY A 90 9.78 -14.08 -12.32
N ASN A 91 9.09 -14.29 -13.43
CA ASN A 91 9.09 -13.38 -14.58
C ASN A 91 7.74 -12.65 -14.74
N VAL A 92 7.69 -11.77 -15.73
CA VAL A 92 6.50 -10.97 -16.05
C VAL A 92 5.28 -11.85 -16.33
N SER A 93 5.42 -13.04 -16.93
CA SER A 93 4.28 -13.93 -17.19
C SER A 93 3.57 -14.35 -15.91
N ARG A 94 4.33 -14.71 -14.86
CA ARG A 94 3.75 -15.05 -13.55
C ARG A 94 3.11 -13.83 -12.88
N ALA A 95 3.74 -12.66 -12.98
CA ALA A 95 3.18 -11.41 -12.46
C ALA A 95 1.84 -11.08 -13.14
N MET A 96 1.77 -11.24 -14.47
CA MET A 96 0.55 -11.00 -15.25
C MET A 96 -0.57 -11.97 -14.89
N GLU A 97 -0.26 -13.25 -14.65
CA GLU A 97 -1.23 -14.23 -14.16
C GLU A 97 -1.77 -13.84 -12.79
N PHE A 98 -0.90 -13.42 -11.86
CA PHE A 98 -1.33 -12.99 -10.55
C PHE A 98 -2.21 -11.74 -10.61
N VAL A 99 -1.84 -10.74 -11.41
CA VAL A 99 -2.65 -9.53 -11.59
C VAL A 99 -4.05 -9.85 -12.11
N ARG A 100 -4.15 -10.78 -13.06
CA ARG A 100 -5.44 -11.23 -13.61
C ARG A 100 -6.30 -11.96 -12.58
N ASN A 101 -5.69 -12.82 -11.75
CA ASN A 101 -6.43 -13.75 -10.90
C ASN A 101 -6.61 -13.31 -9.44
N LYS A 102 -5.76 -12.41 -8.94
CA LYS A 102 -5.67 -12.04 -7.51
C LYS A 102 -5.77 -10.52 -7.27
N GLY A 103 -5.42 -9.71 -8.26
CA GLY A 103 -5.50 -8.25 -8.19
C GLY A 103 -4.14 -7.55 -8.21
N PRO A 104 -4.10 -6.25 -7.88
CA PRO A 104 -2.88 -5.45 -7.97
C PRO A 104 -1.71 -6.03 -7.17
N ILE A 105 -0.51 -5.95 -7.75
CA ILE A 105 0.75 -6.31 -7.10
C ILE A 105 1.59 -5.07 -6.85
N ILE A 106 2.48 -5.13 -5.87
CA ILE A 106 3.55 -4.15 -5.69
C ILE A 106 4.79 -4.68 -6.38
N ALA A 107 5.40 -3.86 -7.24
CA ALA A 107 6.56 -4.22 -8.04
C ALA A 107 7.62 -3.10 -8.00
N CYS A 108 8.88 -3.50 -8.08
CA CYS A 108 10.04 -2.61 -8.23
C CYS A 108 10.75 -2.96 -9.54
N LYS A 109 11.47 -2.00 -10.14
CA LYS A 109 12.24 -2.19 -11.38
C LYS A 109 13.68 -2.61 -11.08
#